data_AF-A0A1Q4UU39-F1
#
_entry.id   AF-A0A1Q4UU39-F1
#
_cell.length_a   1.000
_cell.length_b   1.000
_cell.length_c   1.000
_cell.angle_alpha   90.00
_cell.angle_beta   90.00
_cell.angle_gamma   90.00
#
_symmetry.space_group_name_H-M   'P 1'
#
loop_
_entity.id
_entity.type
_entity.pdbx_description
1 polymer ?
#
loop_
_entity_poly.entity_id
_entity_poly.type
_entity_poly.pdbx_seq_one_letter_code
_entity_poly.pdbx_strand_id
1 'polypeptide(L)'
;MLGLVSRKAWIWAYLAAGATFIAAMMAGSGGGAEAGSLLYAAFTFAAFTVIVGIGQMFVVTLGPGNVDLSIPATMTLAGTVALKFMASDGALVVPGLLIAIGVGLGCGLFNFGLILLMRIPPIIATLASSFLFQSVAIWSNRGLRIKPPEGLADFATGGTLGIPNVALVALGVSVLAWIVLERAIIGRWILASGQNKRAARLGGVPVTAVHFGVYVGCAVLAGFTGFLLASFSGGANLNMGTEYMLMSIAVVVIGGSSIAGGNSNVPGIWAAALFMFLLVSMLNSYGLGAGVRLILTGLIIVSVVVLASKKGGRV
;
A
#
# COMPACT_ATOMS: atom_id res chain seq x y z
N MET A 1 12.38 21.50 23.20
CA MET A 1 11.64 20.26 22.86
C MET A 1 10.77 20.37 21.60
N LEU A 2 10.08 21.48 21.34
CA LEU A 2 9.27 21.68 20.12
C LEU A 2 10.05 21.66 18.78
N GLY A 3 11.34 22.04 18.79
CA GLY A 3 12.18 22.08 17.58
C GLY A 3 12.63 20.72 17.01
N LEU A 4 12.72 19.68 17.84
CA LEU A 4 13.11 18.32 17.40
C LEU A 4 11.92 17.53 16.84
N VAL A 5 10.71 17.82 17.35
CA VAL A 5 9.44 17.25 16.87
C VAL A 5 9.03 17.87 15.53
N SER A 6 9.28 19.16 15.33
CA SER A 6 8.99 19.91 14.08
C SER A 6 9.73 19.42 12.82
N ARG A 7 10.86 18.71 12.96
CA ARG A 7 11.71 18.27 11.84
C ARG A 7 11.23 17.01 11.13
N LYS A 8 10.38 16.19 11.75
CA LYS A 8 9.97 14.92 11.12
C LYS A 8 8.79 15.15 10.17
N ALA A 9 9.00 14.94 8.87
CA ALA A 9 8.03 15.22 7.81
C ALA A 9 6.65 14.55 8.02
N TRP A 10 6.61 13.37 8.64
CA TRP A 10 5.36 12.64 8.88
C TRP A 10 4.41 13.27 9.90
N ILE A 11 4.90 14.11 10.82
CA ILE A 11 4.01 14.81 11.77
C ILE A 11 3.11 15.80 11.04
N TRP A 12 3.63 16.43 9.98
CA TRP A 12 2.83 17.30 9.13
C TRP A 12 1.75 16.54 8.36
N ALA A 13 2.01 15.29 7.98
CA ALA A 13 0.98 14.43 7.37
C ALA A 13 -0.12 14.06 8.38
N TYR A 14 0.21 13.81 9.65
CA TYR A 14 -0.80 13.59 10.70
C TYR A 14 -1.62 14.85 11.01
N LEU A 15 -0.96 16.02 11.05
CA LEU A 15 -1.66 17.29 11.20
C LEU A 15 -2.60 17.57 10.02
N ALA A 16 -2.15 17.29 8.79
CA ALA A 16 -2.98 17.39 7.59
C ALA A 16 -4.17 16.43 7.67
N ALA A 17 -3.96 15.16 8.05
CA ALA A 17 -5.03 14.20 8.26
C ALA A 17 -6.06 14.69 9.30
N GLY A 18 -5.58 15.20 10.44
CA GLY A 18 -6.44 15.78 11.48
C GLY A 18 -7.22 17.00 11.00
N ALA A 19 -6.58 17.92 10.26
CA ALA A 19 -7.25 19.08 9.69
C ALA A 19 -8.32 18.68 8.66
N THR A 20 -8.02 17.71 7.80
CA THR A 20 -8.97 17.18 6.82
C THR A 20 -10.13 16.44 7.50
N PHE A 21 -9.87 15.72 8.60
CA PHE A 21 -10.93 15.12 9.41
C PHE A 21 -11.88 16.18 9.97
N ILE A 22 -11.35 17.24 10.57
CA ILE A 22 -12.15 18.35 11.10
C ILE A 22 -12.96 19.01 9.97
N ALA A 23 -12.34 19.27 8.83
CA ALA A 23 -13.03 19.84 7.67
C ALA A 23 -14.15 18.93 7.13
N ALA A 24 -13.92 17.61 7.09
CA ALA A 24 -14.95 16.64 6.72
C ALA A 24 -16.13 16.64 7.69
N MET A 25 -15.86 16.80 8.99
CA MET A 25 -16.91 16.92 10.01
C MET A 25 -17.68 18.24 9.91
N MET A 26 -17.06 19.32 9.46
CA MET A 26 -17.76 20.59 9.20
C MET A 26 -18.61 20.54 7.92
N ALA A 27 -18.27 19.65 6.99
CA ALA A 27 -19.04 19.39 5.77
C ALA A 27 -20.29 18.54 6.02
N GLY A 28 -20.18 17.59 6.96
CA GLY A 28 -21.30 16.79 7.45
C GLY A 28 -22.15 17.58 8.44
N SER A 29 -23.44 17.26 8.52
CA SER A 29 -24.36 17.91 9.47
C SER A 29 -24.42 17.23 10.85
N GLY A 30 -23.63 16.19 11.12
CA GLY A 30 -23.83 15.36 12.32
C GLY A 30 -22.78 15.45 13.42
N GLY A 31 -23.26 15.09 14.62
CA GLY A 31 -22.48 15.07 15.85
C GLY A 31 -21.54 13.87 15.98
N GLY A 32 -21.17 13.52 17.23
CA GLY A 32 -20.11 12.55 17.53
C GLY A 32 -20.27 11.14 16.95
N ALA A 33 -21.48 10.69 16.59
CA ALA A 33 -21.70 9.39 15.97
C ALA A 33 -21.19 9.32 14.51
N GLU A 34 -21.32 10.42 13.75
CA GLU A 34 -20.77 10.52 12.38
C GLU A 34 -19.24 10.59 12.40
N ALA A 35 -18.66 11.23 13.43
CA ALA A 35 -17.23 11.24 13.65
C ALA A 35 -16.66 9.84 13.90
N GLY A 36 -17.34 9.04 14.73
CA GLY A 36 -16.93 7.66 15.00
C GLY A 36 -16.97 6.78 13.76
N SER A 37 -18.04 6.86 12.96
CA SER A 37 -18.18 6.06 11.75
C SER A 37 -17.18 6.46 10.66
N LEU A 38 -16.91 7.76 10.48
CA LEU A 38 -15.89 8.23 9.54
C LEU A 38 -14.48 7.77 9.95
N LEU A 39 -14.14 7.84 11.25
CA LEU A 39 -12.84 7.34 11.74
C LEU A 39 -12.73 5.83 11.53
N TYR A 40 -13.77 5.07 11.84
CA TYR A 40 -13.79 3.63 11.64
C TYR A 40 -13.56 3.26 10.17
N ALA A 41 -14.24 3.96 9.25
CA ALA A 41 -14.02 3.82 7.82
C ALA A 41 -12.59 4.21 7.42
N ALA A 42 -12.08 5.33 7.95
CA ALA A 42 -10.74 5.82 7.64
C ALA A 42 -9.66 4.81 8.04
N PHE A 43 -9.73 4.24 9.24
CA PHE A 43 -8.81 3.18 9.65
C PHE A 43 -8.95 1.92 8.81
N THR A 44 -10.17 1.55 8.41
CA THR A 44 -10.43 0.36 7.58
C THR A 44 -9.79 0.49 6.20
N PHE A 45 -10.06 1.58 5.48
CA PHE A 45 -9.54 1.77 4.12
C PHE A 45 -8.07 2.17 4.10
N ALA A 46 -7.61 2.97 5.07
CA ALA A 46 -6.20 3.27 5.22
C ALA A 46 -5.38 2.00 5.48
N ALA A 47 -5.94 1.00 6.17
CA ALA A 47 -5.23 -0.26 6.43
C ALA A 47 -4.81 -0.98 5.14
N PHE A 48 -5.71 -1.10 4.15
CA PHE A 48 -5.36 -1.70 2.86
C PHE A 48 -4.24 -0.90 2.17
N THR A 49 -4.37 0.43 2.14
CA THR A 49 -3.36 1.32 1.56
C THR A 49 -2.03 1.25 2.30
N VAL A 50 -2.03 1.09 3.61
CA VAL A 50 -0.82 0.96 4.44
C VAL A 50 -0.07 -0.32 4.10
N ILE A 51 -0.75 -1.46 3.99
CA ILE A 51 -0.11 -2.75 3.72
C ILE A 51 0.62 -2.70 2.37
N VAL A 52 -0.05 -2.24 1.30
CA VAL A 52 0.60 -2.08 -0.02
C VAL A 52 1.60 -0.94 -0.05
N GLY A 53 1.34 0.14 0.69
CA GLY A 53 2.21 1.30 0.82
C GLY A 53 3.54 0.94 1.48
N ILE A 54 3.54 0.02 2.46
CA ILE A 54 4.76 -0.52 3.06
C ILE A 54 5.55 -1.34 2.03
N GLY A 55 4.88 -2.20 1.24
CA GLY A 55 5.53 -2.92 0.14
C GLY A 55 6.19 -1.98 -0.85
N GLN A 56 5.43 -1.00 -1.35
CA GLN A 56 5.93 0.03 -2.26
C GLN A 56 7.03 0.89 -1.63
N MET A 57 6.95 1.20 -0.33
CA MET A 57 7.97 1.94 0.40
C MET A 57 9.32 1.22 0.33
N PHE A 58 9.35 -0.09 0.57
CA PHE A 58 10.59 -0.86 0.46
C PHE A 58 11.15 -0.82 -0.97
N VAL A 59 10.31 -0.97 -1.99
CA VAL A 59 10.72 -0.91 -3.40
C VAL A 59 11.29 0.46 -3.76
N VAL A 60 10.60 1.54 -3.42
CA VAL A 60 11.03 2.93 -3.66
C VAL A 60 12.33 3.24 -2.93
N THR A 61 12.50 2.69 -1.73
CA THR A 61 13.73 2.87 -0.93
C THR A 61 14.96 2.29 -1.60
N LEU A 62 14.83 1.36 -2.57
CA LEU A 62 15.96 0.81 -3.33
C LEU A 62 16.63 1.82 -4.28
N GLY A 63 16.06 3.01 -4.44
CA GLY A 63 16.64 4.11 -5.21
C GLY A 63 15.83 4.48 -6.45
N PRO A 64 16.37 5.37 -7.30
CA PRO A 64 15.64 5.94 -8.42
C PRO A 64 15.17 4.86 -9.40
N GLY A 65 13.97 5.07 -9.94
CA GLY A 65 13.36 4.19 -10.94
C GLY A 65 12.83 2.85 -10.41
N ASN A 66 12.90 2.60 -9.10
CA ASN A 66 12.30 1.42 -8.48
C ASN A 66 10.90 1.77 -8.00
N VAL A 67 9.90 1.27 -8.72
CA VAL A 67 8.48 1.36 -8.37
C VAL A 67 7.83 0.06 -8.85
N ASP A 68 6.94 -0.52 -8.07
CA ASP A 68 6.14 -1.66 -8.48
C ASP A 68 4.76 -1.20 -8.96
N LEU A 69 4.55 -1.26 -10.27
CA LEU A 69 3.27 -0.94 -10.92
C LEU A 69 2.37 -2.17 -11.13
N SER A 70 2.81 -3.35 -10.69
CA SER A 70 2.04 -4.59 -10.77
C SER A 70 1.08 -4.80 -9.60
N ILE A 71 1.24 -4.03 -8.51
CA ILE A 71 0.44 -4.10 -7.27
C ILE A 71 -1.08 -4.27 -7.55
N PRO A 72 -1.72 -3.46 -8.41
CA PRO A 72 -3.16 -3.59 -8.69
C PRO A 72 -3.55 -4.97 -9.21
N ALA A 73 -2.82 -5.45 -10.21
CA ALA A 73 -3.12 -6.70 -10.89
C ALA A 73 -2.77 -7.90 -10.01
N THR A 74 -1.71 -7.81 -9.21
CA THR A 74 -1.36 -8.84 -8.21
C THR A 74 -2.43 -8.95 -7.13
N MET A 75 -2.94 -7.82 -6.60
CA MET A 75 -4.08 -7.81 -5.67
C MET A 75 -5.29 -8.51 -6.30
N THR A 76 -5.64 -8.11 -7.52
CA THR A 76 -6.81 -8.66 -8.21
C THR A 76 -6.67 -10.16 -8.46
N LEU A 77 -5.52 -10.60 -8.98
CA LEU A 77 -5.24 -12.00 -9.27
C LEU A 77 -5.26 -12.85 -8.00
N ALA A 78 -4.57 -12.41 -6.94
CA ALA A 78 -4.49 -13.15 -5.68
C ALA A 78 -5.87 -13.31 -5.02
N GLY A 79 -6.64 -12.22 -4.91
CA GLY A 79 -8.00 -12.26 -4.36
C GLY A 79 -8.93 -13.15 -5.18
N THR A 80 -8.86 -13.06 -6.51
CA THR A 80 -9.67 -13.87 -7.43
C THR A 80 -9.36 -15.36 -7.27
N VAL A 81 -8.09 -15.75 -7.34
CA VAL A 81 -7.67 -17.17 -7.30
C VAL A 81 -7.93 -17.76 -5.91
N ALA A 82 -7.68 -17.01 -4.84
CA ALA A 82 -7.95 -17.46 -3.48
C ALA A 82 -9.45 -17.68 -3.22
N LEU A 83 -10.31 -16.71 -3.57
CA LEU A 83 -11.77 -16.88 -3.41
C LEU A 83 -12.30 -18.01 -4.30
N LYS A 84 -11.78 -18.14 -5.53
CA LYS A 84 -12.15 -19.24 -6.42
C LYS A 84 -11.85 -20.59 -5.81
N PHE A 85 -10.68 -20.73 -5.19
CA PHE A 85 -10.28 -21.96 -4.53
C PHE A 85 -11.14 -22.27 -3.30
N MET A 86 -11.42 -21.26 -2.46
CA MET A 86 -12.21 -21.47 -1.25
C MET A 86 -13.67 -21.82 -1.54
N ALA A 87 -14.24 -21.33 -2.64
CA ALA A 87 -15.62 -21.63 -3.04
C ALA A 87 -16.68 -21.38 -1.93
N SER A 88 -16.44 -20.38 -1.07
CA SER A 88 -17.24 -20.05 0.13
C SER A 88 -17.13 -21.06 1.29
N ASP A 89 -16.27 -22.08 1.21
CA ASP A 89 -16.00 -23.03 2.28
C ASP A 89 -15.04 -22.42 3.34
N GLY A 90 -15.53 -22.34 4.58
CA GLY A 90 -14.77 -21.83 5.72
C GLY A 90 -13.55 -22.68 6.10
N ALA A 91 -13.57 -23.99 5.85
CA ALA A 91 -12.43 -24.86 6.11
C ALA A 91 -11.22 -24.53 5.22
N LEU A 92 -11.47 -23.90 4.06
CA LEU A 92 -10.46 -23.57 3.07
C LEU A 92 -9.84 -22.18 3.27
N VAL A 93 -10.17 -21.44 4.33
CA VAL A 93 -9.64 -20.07 4.56
C VAL A 93 -8.12 -20.05 4.63
N VAL A 94 -7.51 -20.96 5.40
CA VAL A 94 -6.04 -21.04 5.53
C VAL A 94 -5.38 -21.43 4.20
N PRO A 95 -5.82 -22.49 3.50
CA PRO A 95 -5.37 -22.76 2.12
C PRO A 95 -5.55 -21.58 1.15
N GLY A 96 -6.67 -20.86 1.20
CA GLY A 96 -6.94 -19.69 0.37
C GLY A 96 -5.94 -18.55 0.63
N LEU A 97 -5.62 -18.30 1.90
CA LEU A 97 -4.57 -17.35 2.27
C LEU A 97 -3.19 -17.77 1.73
N LEU A 98 -2.84 -19.05 1.85
CA LEU A 98 -1.58 -19.58 1.31
C LEU A 98 -1.51 -19.45 -0.22
N ILE A 99 -2.63 -19.64 -0.91
CA ILE A 99 -2.74 -19.40 -2.36
C ILE A 99 -2.53 -17.91 -2.69
N ALA A 100 -3.15 -16.99 -1.94
CA ALA A 100 -2.94 -15.56 -2.15
C ALA A 100 -1.47 -15.15 -1.97
N ILE A 101 -0.81 -15.69 -0.93
CA ILE A 101 0.63 -15.51 -0.70
C ILE A 101 1.43 -16.13 -1.84
N GLY A 102 1.08 -17.34 -2.28
CA GLY A 102 1.74 -18.05 -3.39
C GLY A 102 1.65 -17.29 -4.72
N VAL A 103 0.49 -16.69 -5.02
CA VAL A 103 0.31 -15.81 -6.18
C VAL A 103 1.21 -14.59 -6.05
N GLY A 104 1.24 -13.94 -4.87
CA GLY A 104 2.13 -12.80 -4.61
C GLY A 104 3.62 -13.16 -4.78
N LEU A 105 4.04 -14.33 -4.27
CA LEU A 105 5.38 -14.87 -4.48
C LEU A 105 5.67 -15.05 -5.97
N GLY A 106 4.78 -15.71 -6.71
CA GLY A 106 4.93 -15.94 -8.15
C GLY A 106 5.03 -14.62 -8.95
N CYS A 107 4.17 -13.65 -8.66
CA CYS A 107 4.22 -12.32 -9.28
C CYS A 107 5.53 -11.61 -8.98
N GLY A 108 6.01 -11.63 -7.74
CA GLY A 108 7.27 -11.02 -7.33
C GLY A 108 8.49 -11.66 -7.99
N LEU A 109 8.52 -13.00 -8.05
CA LEU A 109 9.54 -13.76 -8.76
C LEU A 109 9.57 -13.41 -10.25
N PHE A 110 8.39 -13.33 -10.86
CA PHE A 110 8.25 -12.95 -12.27
C PHE A 110 8.78 -11.53 -12.51
N ASN A 111 8.28 -10.54 -11.77
CA ASN A 111 8.69 -9.15 -11.87
C ASN A 111 10.21 -8.99 -11.74
N PHE A 112 10.78 -9.55 -10.68
CA PHE A 112 12.22 -9.42 -10.45
C PHE A 112 13.03 -10.24 -11.45
N GLY A 113 12.50 -11.37 -11.94
CA GLY A 113 13.08 -12.13 -13.04
C GLY A 113 13.22 -11.29 -14.31
N LEU A 114 12.19 -10.53 -14.69
CA LEU A 114 12.27 -9.60 -15.82
C LEU A 114 13.34 -8.52 -15.60
N ILE A 115 13.40 -7.97 -14.40
CA ILE A 115 14.36 -6.90 -14.05
C ILE A 115 15.79 -7.44 -14.08
N LEU A 116 16.03 -8.60 -13.47
CA LEU A 116 17.37 -9.16 -13.32
C LEU A 116 17.87 -9.83 -14.59
N LEU A 117 17.08 -10.76 -15.15
CA LEU A 117 17.52 -11.63 -16.25
C LEU A 117 17.43 -10.90 -17.59
N MET A 118 16.32 -10.18 -17.82
CA MET A 118 16.10 -9.46 -19.08
C MET A 118 16.59 -8.01 -19.04
N ARG A 119 17.11 -7.55 -17.89
CA ARG A 119 17.66 -6.18 -17.70
C ARG A 119 16.66 -5.08 -18.05
N ILE A 120 15.37 -5.35 -17.88
CA ILE A 120 14.29 -4.39 -18.13
C ILE A 120 14.22 -3.39 -16.95
N PRO A 121 14.11 -2.07 -17.19
CA PRO A 121 13.90 -1.11 -16.12
C PRO A 121 12.67 -1.45 -15.25
N PRO A 122 12.73 -1.32 -13.92
CA PRO A 122 11.68 -1.86 -13.04
C PRO A 122 10.27 -1.33 -13.27
N ILE A 123 10.12 -0.04 -13.57
CA ILE A 123 8.82 0.57 -13.92
C ILE A 123 8.21 -0.13 -15.14
N ILE A 124 9.00 -0.36 -16.19
CA ILE A 124 8.53 -0.98 -17.43
C ILE A 124 8.20 -2.45 -17.18
N ALA A 125 9.08 -3.18 -16.49
CA ALA A 125 8.90 -4.59 -16.17
C ALA A 125 7.61 -4.84 -15.37
N THR A 126 7.38 -4.05 -14.31
CA THR A 126 6.21 -4.22 -13.44
C THR A 126 4.93 -3.72 -14.08
N LEU A 127 4.96 -2.66 -14.89
CA LEU A 127 3.81 -2.22 -15.67
C LEU A 127 3.40 -3.27 -16.71
N ALA A 128 4.35 -3.80 -17.47
CA ALA A 128 4.10 -4.87 -18.45
C ALA A 128 3.53 -6.12 -17.77
N SER A 129 4.11 -6.52 -16.64
CA SER A 129 3.62 -7.65 -15.85
C SER A 129 2.23 -7.41 -15.29
N SER A 130 1.88 -6.16 -14.94
CA SER A 130 0.54 -5.77 -14.51
C SER A 130 -0.51 -6.16 -15.55
N PHE A 131 -0.26 -5.89 -16.84
CA PHE A 131 -1.17 -6.30 -17.91
C PHE A 131 -1.30 -7.82 -18.05
N LEU A 132 -0.20 -8.57 -17.90
CA LEU A 132 -0.22 -10.03 -17.93
C LEU A 132 -1.01 -10.60 -16.76
N PHE A 133 -0.72 -10.16 -15.54
CA PHE A 133 -1.42 -10.61 -14.32
C PHE A 133 -2.90 -10.24 -14.37
N GLN A 134 -3.24 -9.03 -14.84
CA GLN A 134 -4.62 -8.59 -15.00
C GLN A 134 -5.35 -9.46 -16.04
N SER A 135 -4.68 -9.82 -17.14
CA SER A 135 -5.26 -10.71 -18.16
C SER A 135 -5.53 -12.12 -17.60
N VAL A 136 -4.60 -12.66 -16.81
CA VAL A 136 -4.79 -13.94 -16.11
C VAL A 136 -5.92 -13.83 -15.08
N ALA A 137 -6.04 -12.70 -14.38
CA ALA A 137 -7.12 -12.46 -13.44
C ALA A 137 -8.47 -12.42 -14.17
N ILE A 138 -8.58 -11.70 -15.29
CA ILE A 138 -9.78 -11.66 -16.14
C ILE A 138 -10.17 -13.06 -16.63
N TRP A 139 -9.19 -13.83 -17.12
CA TRP A 139 -9.43 -15.20 -17.57
C TRP A 139 -9.91 -16.10 -16.42
N SER A 140 -9.29 -15.96 -15.25
CA SER A 140 -9.64 -16.70 -14.05
C SER A 140 -11.01 -16.33 -13.50
N ASN A 141 -11.42 -15.06 -13.65
CA ASN A 141 -12.63 -14.44 -13.09
C ASN A 141 -13.93 -14.67 -13.89
N ARG A 142 -13.87 -15.35 -15.05
CA ARG A 142 -15.07 -15.55 -15.89
C ARG A 142 -16.17 -16.28 -15.12
N GLY A 143 -17.29 -15.59 -14.87
CA GLY A 143 -18.45 -16.14 -14.15
C GLY A 143 -18.32 -16.19 -12.62
N LEU A 144 -17.26 -15.60 -12.05
CA LEU A 144 -17.06 -15.61 -10.60
C LEU A 144 -18.02 -14.63 -9.89
N ARG A 145 -18.92 -15.22 -9.10
CA ARG A 145 -19.71 -14.55 -8.04
C ARG A 145 -19.57 -15.30 -6.74
N ILE A 146 -18.34 -15.71 -6.41
CA ILE A 146 -18.06 -16.45 -5.18
C ILE A 146 -17.88 -15.43 -4.06
N LYS A 147 -18.71 -15.60 -3.03
CA LYS A 147 -18.59 -14.83 -1.81
C LYS A 147 -17.44 -15.39 -0.96
N PRO A 148 -16.76 -14.56 -0.17
CA PRO A 148 -15.88 -15.07 0.88
C PRO A 148 -16.67 -15.96 1.85
N PRO A 149 -16.02 -16.98 2.45
CA PRO A 149 -16.59 -17.70 3.59
C PRO A 149 -17.03 -16.71 4.69
N GLU A 150 -18.15 -16.99 5.35
CA GLU A 150 -18.79 -16.06 6.31
C GLU A 150 -17.84 -15.57 7.39
N GLY A 151 -17.13 -16.47 8.08
CA GLY A 151 -16.16 -16.08 9.12
C GLY A 151 -15.00 -15.21 8.61
N LEU A 152 -14.60 -15.34 7.34
CA LEU A 152 -13.59 -14.47 6.73
C LEU A 152 -14.17 -13.10 6.36
N ALA A 153 -15.42 -13.06 5.88
CA ALA A 153 -16.14 -11.82 5.60
C ALA A 153 -16.39 -11.01 6.87
N ASP A 154 -16.83 -11.68 7.94
CA ASP A 154 -17.06 -11.10 9.26
C ASP A 154 -15.76 -10.59 9.86
N PHE A 155 -14.67 -11.34 9.71
CA PHE A 155 -13.35 -10.87 10.12
C PHE A 155 -12.96 -9.61 9.34
N ALA A 156 -13.11 -9.59 8.01
CA ALA A 156 -12.67 -8.49 7.17
C ALA A 156 -13.48 -7.20 7.39
N THR A 157 -14.79 -7.30 7.65
CA THR A 157 -15.70 -6.16 7.86
C THR A 157 -15.85 -5.76 9.32
N GLY A 158 -15.60 -6.70 10.24
CA GLY A 158 -15.74 -6.53 11.67
C GLY A 158 -14.58 -5.79 12.35
N GLY A 159 -14.71 -5.64 13.66
CA GLY A 159 -13.73 -4.97 14.50
C GLY A 159 -13.60 -5.61 15.87
N THR A 160 -12.43 -5.46 16.47
CA THR A 160 -12.10 -5.93 17.81
C THR A 160 -11.81 -4.71 18.69
N LEU A 161 -12.47 -4.60 19.85
CA LEU A 161 -12.35 -3.47 20.77
C LEU A 161 -12.62 -2.09 20.11
N GLY A 162 -13.52 -2.06 19.12
CA GLY A 162 -13.85 -0.83 18.37
C GLY A 162 -12.86 -0.45 17.27
N ILE A 163 -11.83 -1.27 17.02
CA ILE A 163 -10.85 -1.07 15.95
C ILE A 163 -11.12 -2.07 14.82
N PRO A 164 -11.14 -1.63 13.54
CA PRO A 164 -11.30 -2.56 12.42
C PRO A 164 -10.22 -3.64 12.43
N ASN A 165 -10.60 -4.90 12.21
CA ASN A 165 -9.65 -6.02 12.24
C ASN A 165 -8.56 -5.87 11.18
N VAL A 166 -8.90 -5.37 9.99
CA VAL A 166 -7.94 -5.08 8.91
C VAL A 166 -6.90 -4.04 9.35
N ALA A 167 -7.30 -3.05 10.17
CA ALA A 167 -6.37 -2.06 10.72
C ALA A 167 -5.40 -2.69 11.73
N LEU A 168 -5.85 -3.65 12.54
CA LEU A 168 -4.96 -4.42 13.43
C LEU A 168 -3.96 -5.26 12.63
N VAL A 169 -4.41 -5.89 11.54
CA VAL A 169 -3.52 -6.62 10.62
C VAL A 169 -2.48 -5.67 10.00
N ALA A 170 -2.90 -4.51 9.50
CA ALA A 170 -1.98 -3.50 8.96
C ALA A 170 -1.00 -2.99 10.02
N LEU A 171 -1.43 -2.86 11.27
CA LEU A 171 -0.54 -2.50 12.39
C LEU A 171 0.51 -3.59 12.63
N GLY A 172 0.11 -4.87 12.60
CA GLY A 172 1.03 -6.01 12.66
C GLY A 172 2.08 -5.97 11.54
N VAL A 173 1.64 -5.75 10.29
CA VAL A 173 2.55 -5.59 9.14
C VAL A 173 3.50 -4.40 9.32
N SER A 174 2.99 -3.29 9.88
CA SER A 174 3.80 -2.08 10.16
C SER A 174 4.87 -2.33 11.21
N VAL A 175 4.53 -3.06 12.28
CA VAL A 175 5.49 -3.45 13.33
C VAL A 175 6.55 -4.38 12.75
N LEU A 176 6.16 -5.36 11.93
CA LEU A 176 7.11 -6.23 11.23
C LEU A 176 8.05 -5.43 10.31
N ALA A 177 7.52 -4.50 9.53
CA ALA A 177 8.32 -3.62 8.67
C ALA A 177 9.30 -2.76 9.47
N TRP A 178 8.86 -2.23 10.62
CA TRP A 178 9.72 -1.49 11.54
C TRP A 178 10.85 -2.36 12.12
N ILE A 179 10.55 -3.59 12.55
CA ILE A 179 11.57 -4.54 13.03
C ILE A 179 12.57 -4.85 11.92
N VAL A 180 12.10 -5.10 10.69
CA VAL A 180 12.96 -5.36 9.53
C VAL A 180 13.90 -4.19 9.25
N LEU A 181 13.41 -2.95 9.33
CA LEU A 181 14.19 -1.75 9.06
C LEU A 181 15.20 -1.43 10.17
N GLU A 182 14.78 -1.48 11.44
CA GLU A 182 15.58 -0.99 12.57
C GLU A 182 16.43 -2.08 13.24
N ARG A 183 15.96 -3.33 13.21
CA ARG A 183 16.59 -4.43 13.96
C ARG A 183 17.32 -5.41 13.05
N ALA A 184 16.78 -5.71 11.87
CA ALA A 184 17.35 -6.72 10.98
C ALA A 184 18.50 -6.18 10.12
N ILE A 185 19.44 -7.07 9.76
CA ILE A 185 20.56 -6.76 8.86
C ILE A 185 20.04 -6.34 7.48
N ILE A 186 18.98 -6.98 7.00
CA ILE A 186 18.38 -6.70 5.70
C ILE A 186 17.87 -5.25 5.60
N GLY A 187 17.36 -4.65 6.70
CA GLY A 187 16.95 -3.25 6.72
C GLY A 187 18.11 -2.30 6.40
N ARG A 188 19.26 -2.52 7.03
CA ARG A 188 20.50 -1.76 6.75
C ARG A 188 20.96 -1.95 5.31
N TRP A 189 20.86 -3.16 4.78
CA TRP A 189 21.21 -3.44 3.38
C TRP A 189 20.27 -2.76 2.38
N ILE A 190 18.97 -2.71 2.66
CA ILE A 190 17.98 -1.99 1.85
C ILE A 190 18.33 -0.50 1.80
N LEU A 191 18.53 0.13 2.97
CA LEU A 191 18.86 1.55 3.06
C LEU A 191 20.20 1.88 2.37
N ALA A 192 21.23 1.08 2.62
CA ALA A 192 22.55 1.26 1.99
C ALA A 192 22.49 1.10 0.47
N SER A 193 21.77 0.08 -0.02
CA SER A 193 21.57 -0.11 -1.46
C SER A 193 20.81 1.06 -2.09
N GLY A 194 19.88 1.67 -1.37
CA GLY A 194 19.11 2.82 -1.82
C GLY A 194 19.93 4.08 -1.97
N GLN A 195 20.82 4.35 -1.02
CA GLN A 195 21.70 5.53 -1.05
C GLN A 195 22.71 5.47 -2.20
N ASN A 196 23.42 4.35 -2.34
CA ASN A 196 24.38 4.16 -3.43
C ASN A 196 24.62 2.68 -3.70
N LYS A 197 24.01 2.16 -4.78
CA LYS A 197 24.12 0.75 -5.20
C LYS A 197 25.58 0.30 -5.40
N ARG A 198 26.45 1.16 -5.94
CA ARG A 198 27.86 0.84 -6.19
C ARG A 198 28.65 0.74 -4.88
N ALA A 199 28.49 1.73 -3.99
CA ALA A 199 29.15 1.73 -2.69
C ALA A 199 28.67 0.56 -1.81
N ALA A 200 27.37 0.28 -1.79
CA ALA A 200 26.82 -0.87 -1.06
C ALA A 200 27.43 -2.20 -1.52
N ARG A 201 27.59 -2.38 -2.84
CA ARG A 201 28.21 -3.59 -3.40
C ARG A 201 29.69 -3.71 -3.00
N LEU A 202 30.44 -2.61 -3.03
CA LEU A 202 31.84 -2.59 -2.56
C LEU A 202 31.96 -2.85 -1.06
N GLY A 203 30.94 -2.47 -0.28
CA GLY A 203 30.82 -2.79 1.15
C GLY A 203 30.30 -4.20 1.47
N GLY A 204 30.21 -5.10 0.48
CA GLY A 204 29.81 -6.49 0.69
C GLY A 204 28.30 -6.73 0.79
N VAL A 205 27.45 -5.74 0.51
CA VAL A 205 26.00 -5.92 0.50
C VAL A 205 25.59 -6.78 -0.71
N PRO A 206 24.81 -7.86 -0.53
CA PRO A 206 24.31 -8.67 -1.64
C PRO A 206 23.13 -7.96 -2.33
N VAL A 207 23.43 -6.86 -3.04
CA VAL A 207 22.43 -5.93 -3.63
C VAL A 207 21.37 -6.67 -4.42
N THR A 208 21.74 -7.65 -5.25
CA THR A 208 20.78 -8.42 -6.06
C THR A 208 19.79 -9.20 -5.20
N ALA A 209 20.26 -9.87 -4.14
CA ALA A 209 19.39 -10.63 -3.23
C ALA A 209 18.47 -9.72 -2.41
N VAL A 210 18.96 -8.53 -2.03
CA VAL A 210 18.17 -7.51 -1.34
C VAL A 210 17.04 -7.01 -2.23
N HIS A 211 17.35 -6.67 -3.50
CA HIS A 211 16.33 -6.22 -4.45
C HIS A 211 15.30 -7.33 -4.72
N PHE A 212 15.76 -8.57 -4.91
CA PHE A 212 14.90 -9.74 -5.04
C PHE A 212 13.90 -9.85 -3.88
N GLY A 213 14.40 -9.86 -2.64
CA GLY A 213 13.56 -10.00 -1.45
C GLY A 213 12.56 -8.86 -1.29
N VAL A 214 12.93 -7.64 -1.66
CA VAL A 214 12.04 -6.47 -1.61
C VAL A 214 10.93 -6.55 -2.66
N TYR A 215 11.24 -6.89 -3.92
CA TYR A 215 10.22 -7.03 -4.96
C TYR A 215 9.26 -8.19 -4.66
N VAL A 216 9.78 -9.32 -4.18
CA VAL A 216 8.95 -10.46 -3.76
C VAL A 216 8.09 -10.10 -2.56
N GLY A 217 8.66 -9.45 -1.54
CA GLY A 217 7.92 -8.99 -0.36
C GLY A 217 6.80 -8.01 -0.71
N CYS A 218 7.06 -7.05 -1.62
CA CYS A 218 6.06 -6.12 -2.11
C CYS A 218 4.88 -6.85 -2.79
N ALA A 219 5.17 -7.78 -3.69
CA ALA A 219 4.14 -8.56 -4.38
C ALA A 219 3.35 -9.48 -3.43
N VAL A 220 4.00 -10.05 -2.40
CA VAL A 220 3.31 -10.83 -1.35
C VAL A 220 2.36 -9.96 -0.54
N LEU A 221 2.79 -8.77 -0.12
CA LEU A 221 1.92 -7.82 0.60
C LEU A 221 0.75 -7.35 -0.30
N ALA A 222 0.98 -7.15 -1.59
CA ALA A 222 -0.07 -6.88 -2.56
C ALA A 222 -1.06 -8.05 -2.66
N GLY A 223 -0.57 -9.28 -2.83
CA GLY A 223 -1.43 -10.47 -2.89
C GLY A 223 -2.26 -10.67 -1.62
N PHE A 224 -1.64 -10.50 -0.45
CA PHE A 224 -2.30 -10.55 0.85
C PHE A 224 -3.37 -9.46 1.00
N THR A 225 -3.08 -8.22 0.58
CA THR A 225 -4.06 -7.13 0.61
C THR A 225 -5.23 -7.42 -0.33
N GLY A 226 -4.97 -7.97 -1.52
CA GLY A 226 -6.02 -8.38 -2.46
C GLY A 226 -6.97 -9.44 -1.88
N PHE A 227 -6.44 -10.41 -1.15
CA PHE A 227 -7.23 -11.41 -0.43
C PHE A 227 -8.15 -10.78 0.63
N LEU A 228 -7.60 -9.88 1.47
CA LEU A 228 -8.38 -9.18 2.49
C LEU A 228 -9.43 -8.25 1.86
N LEU A 229 -9.05 -7.50 0.82
CA LEU A 229 -9.94 -6.55 0.15
C LEU A 229 -11.09 -7.23 -0.57
N ALA A 230 -10.82 -8.36 -1.23
CA ALA A 230 -11.86 -9.17 -1.87
C ALA A 230 -12.83 -9.75 -0.82
N SER A 231 -12.31 -10.13 0.35
CA SER A 231 -13.14 -10.60 1.47
C SER A 231 -13.99 -9.48 2.07
N PHE A 232 -13.42 -8.29 2.23
CA PHE A 232 -14.13 -7.10 2.70
C PHE A 232 -15.23 -6.65 1.73
N SER A 233 -14.96 -6.72 0.42
CA SER A 233 -15.88 -6.27 -0.63
C SER A 233 -16.99 -7.28 -0.95
N GLY A 234 -17.03 -8.43 -0.27
CA GLY A 234 -17.99 -9.50 -0.52
C GLY A 234 -17.73 -10.31 -1.79
N GLY A 235 -16.52 -10.22 -2.36
CA GLY A 235 -16.11 -10.93 -3.56
C GLY A 235 -14.97 -10.22 -4.31
N ALA A 236 -14.34 -10.93 -5.23
CA ALA A 236 -13.31 -10.35 -6.10
C ALA A 236 -13.93 -9.55 -7.25
N ASN A 237 -13.56 -8.27 -7.35
CA ASN A 237 -13.82 -7.43 -8.52
C ASN A 237 -12.52 -7.22 -9.31
N LEU A 238 -12.61 -7.30 -10.65
CA LEU A 238 -11.46 -7.15 -11.55
C LEU A 238 -10.74 -5.81 -11.45
N ASN A 239 -11.41 -4.78 -10.96
CA ASN A 239 -10.85 -3.43 -10.83
C ASN A 239 -10.51 -3.03 -9.38
N MET A 240 -10.61 -3.95 -8.41
CA MET A 240 -10.44 -3.60 -6.98
C MET A 240 -9.02 -3.09 -6.64
N GLY A 241 -8.01 -3.52 -7.40
CA GLY A 241 -6.62 -3.07 -7.20
C GLY A 241 -6.29 -1.72 -7.83
N THR A 242 -7.10 -1.23 -8.78
CA THR A 242 -6.73 -0.10 -9.66
C THR A 242 -6.40 1.18 -8.88
N GLU A 243 -7.18 1.46 -7.82
CA GLU A 243 -6.99 2.65 -6.98
C GLU A 243 -5.65 2.62 -6.24
N TYR A 244 -5.11 1.44 -5.95
CA TYR A 244 -3.87 1.26 -5.19
C TYR A 244 -2.60 1.49 -6.02
N MET A 245 -2.70 1.59 -7.34
CA MET A 245 -1.54 1.85 -8.21
C MET A 245 -0.87 3.17 -7.86
N LEU A 246 -1.62 4.27 -8.02
CA LEU A 246 -1.13 5.61 -7.76
C LEU A 246 -1.14 5.92 -6.26
N MET A 247 -2.11 5.38 -5.52
CA MET A 247 -2.21 5.60 -4.08
C MET A 247 -1.01 5.03 -3.33
N SER A 248 -0.51 3.83 -3.68
CA SER A 248 0.68 3.25 -3.04
C SER A 248 1.91 4.14 -3.20
N ILE A 249 2.08 4.78 -4.37
CA ILE A 249 3.18 5.73 -4.62
C ILE A 249 2.92 7.02 -3.84
N ALA A 250 1.72 7.57 -3.91
CA ALA A 250 1.36 8.81 -3.24
C ALA A 250 1.59 8.74 -1.73
N VAL A 251 1.19 7.65 -1.06
CA VAL A 251 1.39 7.52 0.39
C VAL A 251 2.85 7.37 0.80
N VAL A 252 3.69 6.76 -0.04
CA VAL A 252 5.14 6.66 0.20
C VAL A 252 5.79 8.04 0.14
N VAL A 253 5.40 8.84 -0.86
CA VAL A 253 5.95 10.19 -1.08
C VAL A 253 5.44 11.19 -0.05
N ILE A 254 4.13 11.23 0.20
CA ILE A 254 3.50 12.09 1.22
C ILE A 254 3.96 11.67 2.62
N GLY A 255 4.14 10.36 2.85
CA GLY A 255 4.69 9.83 4.09
C GLY A 255 6.16 10.21 4.34
N GLY A 256 6.83 10.82 3.36
CA GLY A 256 8.18 11.36 3.50
C GLY A 256 9.29 10.33 3.32
N SER A 257 9.00 9.18 2.70
CA SER A 257 10.06 8.28 2.23
C SER A 257 10.70 8.86 0.96
N SER A 258 11.98 8.61 0.75
CA SER A 258 12.74 9.21 -0.35
C SER A 258 12.57 8.42 -1.64
N ILE A 259 12.06 9.06 -2.70
CA ILE A 259 12.06 8.51 -4.07
C ILE A 259 13.50 8.35 -4.61
N ALA A 260 14.42 9.17 -4.12
CA ALA A 260 15.83 9.04 -4.44
C ALA A 260 16.48 7.82 -3.76
N GLY A 261 15.78 7.17 -2.82
CA GLY A 261 16.23 5.97 -2.12
C GLY A 261 16.83 6.21 -0.76
N GLY A 262 17.04 5.10 -0.05
CA GLY A 262 17.84 5.00 1.15
C GLY A 262 17.28 5.67 2.40
N ASN A 263 16.03 6.15 2.36
CA ASN A 263 15.30 6.68 3.52
C ASN A 263 13.83 6.22 3.43
N SER A 264 13.36 5.55 4.48
CA SER A 264 12.02 4.98 4.60
C SER A 264 11.34 5.47 5.87
N ASN A 265 10.00 5.53 5.85
CA ASN A 265 9.24 6.08 6.98
C ASN A 265 7.88 5.38 7.17
N VAL A 266 7.86 4.32 7.99
CA VAL A 266 6.65 3.52 8.26
C VAL A 266 5.52 4.34 8.92
N PRO A 267 5.74 5.13 10.00
CA PRO A 267 4.68 5.97 10.56
C PRO A 267 4.12 7.00 9.58
N GLY A 268 4.92 7.45 8.62
CA GLY A 268 4.50 8.35 7.55
C GLY A 268 3.50 7.72 6.59
N ILE A 269 3.60 6.41 6.33
CA ILE A 269 2.65 5.70 5.46
C ILE A 269 1.24 5.74 6.04
N TRP A 270 1.10 5.51 7.35
CA TRP A 270 -0.19 5.63 8.06
C TRP A 270 -0.77 7.03 7.96
N ALA A 271 0.04 8.04 8.25
CA ALA A 271 -0.37 9.44 8.19
C ALA A 271 -0.90 9.81 6.79
N ALA A 272 -0.15 9.42 5.75
CA ALA A 272 -0.50 9.70 4.37
C ALA A 272 -1.74 8.92 3.91
N ALA A 273 -1.88 7.64 4.29
CA ALA A 273 -3.05 6.85 3.95
C ALA A 273 -4.33 7.41 4.59
N LEU A 274 -4.28 7.78 5.88
CA LEU A 274 -5.39 8.43 6.58
C LEU A 274 -5.74 9.77 5.94
N PHE A 275 -4.73 10.62 5.69
CA PHE A 275 -4.93 11.91 5.02
C PHE A 275 -5.60 11.74 3.66
N MET A 276 -5.11 10.84 2.81
CA MET A 276 -5.64 10.65 1.46
C MET A 276 -7.08 10.13 1.49
N PHE A 277 -7.39 9.16 2.36
CA PHE A 277 -8.76 8.69 2.51
C PHE A 277 -9.70 9.80 2.97
N LEU A 278 -9.35 10.49 4.06
CA LEU A 278 -10.15 11.57 4.62
C LEU A 278 -10.36 12.71 3.63
N LEU A 279 -9.36 13.03 2.83
CA LEU A 279 -9.45 14.04 1.78
C LEU A 279 -10.47 13.64 0.73
N VAL A 280 -10.37 12.43 0.18
CA VAL A 280 -11.31 11.97 -0.85
C VAL A 280 -12.72 11.88 -0.29
N SER A 281 -12.89 11.39 0.94
CA SER A 281 -14.18 11.36 1.63
C SER A 281 -14.74 12.77 1.85
N MET A 282 -13.93 13.72 2.31
CA MET A 282 -14.33 15.12 2.48
C MET A 282 -14.81 15.74 1.15
N LEU A 283 -14.03 15.58 0.06
CA LEU A 283 -14.42 16.10 -1.24
C LEU A 283 -15.69 15.43 -1.77
N ASN A 284 -15.93 14.16 -1.43
CA ASN A 284 -17.16 13.45 -1.74
C ASN A 284 -18.35 14.00 -0.96
N SER A 285 -18.20 14.21 0.36
CA SER A 285 -19.24 14.79 1.23
C SER A 285 -19.64 16.22 0.82
N TYR A 286 -18.70 17.00 0.27
CA TYR A 286 -19.02 18.30 -0.34
C TYR A 286 -19.76 18.23 -1.69
N GLY A 287 -20.11 17.03 -2.17
CA GLY A 287 -20.85 16.84 -3.41
C GLY A 287 -20.03 17.06 -4.67
N LEU A 288 -18.69 17.11 -4.59
CA LEU A 288 -17.85 17.30 -5.77
C LEU A 288 -17.86 16.04 -6.65
N GLY A 289 -18.10 16.24 -7.95
CA GLY A 289 -18.08 15.18 -8.94
C GLY A 289 -16.71 14.49 -9.05
N ALA A 290 -16.70 13.23 -9.47
CA ALA A 290 -15.49 12.39 -9.50
C ALA A 290 -14.31 13.02 -10.26
N GLY A 291 -14.57 13.69 -11.39
CA GLY A 291 -13.56 14.41 -12.16
C GLY A 291 -12.89 15.54 -11.37
N VAL A 292 -13.69 16.36 -10.67
CA VAL A 292 -13.17 17.44 -9.81
C VAL A 292 -12.37 16.88 -8.64
N ARG A 293 -12.84 15.77 -8.03
CA ARG A 293 -12.08 15.10 -6.96
C ARG A 293 -10.72 14.60 -7.42
N LEU A 294 -10.63 14.02 -8.62
CA LEU A 294 -9.35 13.57 -9.19
C LEU A 294 -8.41 14.75 -9.48
N ILE A 295 -8.92 15.85 -10.03
CA ILE A 295 -8.15 17.07 -10.27
C ILE A 295 -7.58 17.61 -8.95
N LEU A 296 -8.43 17.77 -7.93
CA LEU A 296 -8.01 18.29 -6.63
C LEU A 296 -7.01 17.35 -5.93
N THR A 297 -7.26 16.05 -5.97
CA THR A 297 -6.35 15.05 -5.40
C THR A 297 -4.98 15.12 -6.09
N GLY A 298 -4.94 15.22 -7.42
CA GLY A 298 -3.70 15.40 -8.18
C GLY A 298 -2.97 16.70 -7.84
N LEU A 299 -3.69 17.83 -7.79
CA LEU A 299 -3.12 19.13 -7.40
C LEU A 299 -2.54 19.11 -5.99
N ILE A 300 -3.21 18.44 -5.04
CA ILE A 300 -2.75 18.32 -3.66
C ILE A 300 -1.48 17.46 -3.60
N ILE A 301 -1.43 16.32 -4.29
CA ILE A 301 -0.21 15.49 -4.37
C ILE A 301 0.96 16.32 -4.91
N VAL A 302 0.77 17.02 -6.03
CA VAL A 302 1.81 17.90 -6.61
C VAL A 302 2.25 18.96 -5.61
N SER A 303 1.30 19.61 -4.94
CA SER A 303 1.59 20.66 -3.95
C SER A 303 2.42 20.11 -2.79
N VAL A 304 2.04 18.96 -2.24
CA VAL A 304 2.76 18.30 -1.14
C VAL A 304 4.18 17.93 -1.56
N VAL A 305 4.35 17.34 -2.76
CA VAL A 305 5.67 16.97 -3.28
C VAL A 305 6.56 18.21 -3.46
N VAL A 306 6.04 19.30 -4.04
CA VAL A 306 6.81 20.54 -4.25
C VAL A 306 7.23 21.15 -2.91
N LEU A 307 6.33 21.20 -1.92
CA LEU A 307 6.62 21.72 -0.59
C LEU A 307 7.64 20.83 0.16
N ALA A 308 7.53 19.52 0.04
CA ALA A 308 8.47 18.57 0.62
C ALA A 308 9.86 18.69 -0.01
N SER A 309 9.94 18.84 -1.34
CA SER A 309 11.19 19.02 -2.09
C SER A 309 11.94 20.30 -1.68
N LYS A 310 11.22 21.42 -1.51
CA LYS A 310 11.82 22.70 -1.08
C LYS A 310 12.46 22.66 0.32
N LYS A 311 11.94 21.83 1.24
CA LYS A 311 12.53 21.66 2.58
C LYS A 311 13.80 20.79 2.58
N GLY A 312 13.95 19.89 1.59
CA GLY A 312 15.11 19.01 1.45
C GLY A 312 16.32 19.65 0.73
N GLY A 313 16.13 20.76 0.03
CA GLY A 313 17.19 21.50 -0.69
C GLY A 313 18.08 22.40 0.19
N ARG A 314 18.05 22.23 1.52
CA ARG A 314 19.00 22.86 2.46
C ARG A 314 19.89 21.77 3.07
N VAL A 315 20.80 21.22 2.26
CA VAL A 315 21.99 20.51 2.71
C VAL A 315 23.18 21.14 2.03
#